data_AF-A0A6S7HNG6-F1
#
_entry.id   AF-A0A6S7HNG6-F1
#
_cell.length_a   1.000
_cell.length_b   1.000
_cell.length_c   1.000
_cell.angle_alpha   90.00
_cell.angle_beta   90.00
_cell.angle_gamma   90.00
#
_symmetry.space_group_name_H-M   'P 1'
#
loop_
_entity.id
_entity.type
_entity.pdbx_description
1 polymer ?
#
loop_
_entity_poly.entity_id
_entity_poly.type
_entity_poly.pdbx_seq_one_letter_code
_entity_poly.pdbx_strand_id
1 'polypeptide(L)'
;MLTKTNSLSQKSGKILGKSRKGSETKQAGSELECGMLCVADGSCQSVNCKTAGIGKGLCGLNSKTLQEASEDYEETNLEFNHLHVIKKVRKLIIILYCCMAREQESSCL
;
A
#
# COMPACT_ATOMS: atom_id res chain seq x y z
N MET A 1 -22.38 -7.31 -4.71
CA MET A 1 -20.92 -7.53 -4.77
C MET A 1 -20.21 -6.23 -4.43
N LEU A 2 -19.46 -6.15 -3.34
CA LEU A 2 -18.70 -4.94 -2.98
C LEU A 2 -17.34 -4.98 -3.70
N THR A 3 -17.15 -4.15 -4.72
CA THR A 3 -15.83 -3.94 -5.32
C THR A 3 -14.95 -3.19 -4.33
N LYS A 4 -13.93 -3.87 -3.77
CA LYS A 4 -12.86 -3.23 -3.00
C LYS A 4 -12.10 -2.31 -3.95
N THR A 5 -12.26 -1.00 -3.83
CA THR A 5 -11.45 -0.03 -4.56
C THR A 5 -10.16 0.21 -3.78
N ASN A 6 -9.04 -0.32 -4.28
CA ASN A 6 -7.72 0.02 -3.79
C ASN A 6 -7.27 1.35 -4.40
N SER A 7 -6.54 2.16 -3.64
CA SER A 7 -5.91 3.40 -4.13
C SER A 7 -4.39 3.29 -3.93
N LEU A 8 -3.61 3.99 -4.75
CA LEU A 8 -2.15 4.06 -4.61
C LEU A 8 -1.76 5.44 -4.10
N SER A 9 -0.78 5.51 -3.21
CA SER A 9 -0.20 6.76 -2.73
C SER A 9 1.30 6.76 -2.96
N GLN A 10 1.80 7.87 -3.52
CA GLN A 10 3.17 8.01 -4.02
C GLN A 10 4.01 8.88 -3.08
N LYS A 11 5.24 8.46 -2.85
CA LYS A 11 6.31 9.26 -2.26
C LYS A 11 7.52 9.25 -3.20
N SER A 12 7.85 10.42 -3.75
CA SER A 12 9.01 10.56 -4.63
C SER A 12 10.31 10.61 -3.85
N GLY A 13 11.37 10.05 -4.45
CA GLY A 13 12.71 10.09 -3.89
C GLY A 13 12.91 9.24 -2.65
N LYS A 14 11.96 8.38 -2.30
CA LYS A 14 12.05 7.45 -1.15
C LYS A 14 11.97 6.02 -1.64
N ILE A 15 12.68 5.13 -0.96
CA ILE A 15 12.61 3.68 -1.17
C ILE A 15 12.56 2.94 0.15
N LEU A 16 11.95 1.76 0.11
CA LEU A 16 12.09 0.76 1.15
C LEU A 16 13.43 0.02 0.94
N GLY A 17 14.46 0.45 1.66
CA GLY A 17 15.82 -0.09 1.67
C GLY A 17 15.88 -1.46 2.36
N LYS A 18 15.98 -2.52 1.55
CA LYS A 18 16.19 -3.93 1.92
C LYS A 18 14.99 -4.69 2.50
N SER A 19 14.22 -5.31 1.59
CA SER A 19 13.73 -6.66 1.85
C SER A 19 14.86 -7.65 1.54
N ARG A 20 15.56 -8.14 2.57
CA ARG A 20 16.69 -9.09 2.45
C ARG A 20 16.27 -10.51 2.01
N LYS A 21 15.07 -10.65 1.42
CA LYS A 21 14.50 -11.87 0.86
C LYS A 21 13.82 -11.46 -0.44
N GLY A 22 14.31 -12.00 -1.56
CA GLY A 22 14.08 -11.53 -2.92
C GLY A 22 12.75 -10.80 -3.14
N SER A 23 12.81 -9.48 -3.20
CA SER A 23 11.77 -8.66 -3.83
C SER A 23 11.68 -9.15 -5.26
N GLU A 24 10.57 -9.80 -5.63
CA GLU A 24 10.29 -10.08 -7.04
C GLU A 24 10.42 -8.77 -7.81
N THR A 25 11.41 -8.71 -8.69
CA THR A 25 11.59 -7.56 -9.57
C THR A 25 10.78 -7.84 -10.82
N LYS A 26 9.82 -6.97 -11.11
CA LYS A 26 9.00 -7.05 -12.32
C LYS A 26 9.35 -5.88 -13.22
N GLN A 27 9.37 -6.12 -14.52
CA GLN A 27 9.55 -5.06 -15.50
C GLN A 27 8.17 -4.51 -15.87
N ALA A 28 8.02 -3.20 -15.82
CA ALA A 28 6.81 -2.48 -16.22
C ALA A 28 7.15 -1.26 -17.06
N GLY A 29 6.25 -0.87 -17.95
CA GLY A 29 6.37 0.32 -18.78
C GLY A 29 6.05 1.62 -18.03
N SER A 30 5.43 1.54 -16.85
CA SER A 30 5.05 2.71 -16.05
C SER A 30 4.93 2.42 -14.56
N GLU A 31 4.96 3.48 -13.76
CA GLU A 31 4.70 3.42 -12.31
C GLU A 31 3.29 2.91 -12.01
N LEU A 32 2.30 3.28 -12.84
CA LEU A 32 0.93 2.80 -12.74
C LEU A 32 0.87 1.27 -12.85
N GLU A 33 1.60 0.72 -13.81
CA GLU A 33 1.67 -0.73 -14.03
C GLU A 33 2.37 -1.45 -12.87
N CYS A 34 3.45 -0.91 -12.31
CA CYS A 34 4.03 -1.41 -11.06
C CYS A 34 2.99 -1.44 -9.92
N GLY A 35 2.20 -0.38 -9.80
CA GLY A 35 1.14 -0.28 -8.80
C GLY A 35 0.01 -1.30 -9.02
N MET A 36 -0.38 -1.54 -10.27
CA MET A 36 -1.38 -2.55 -10.64
C MET A 36 -0.87 -3.97 -10.34
N LEU A 37 0.39 -4.26 -10.63
CA LEU A 37 1.03 -5.54 -10.27
C LEU A 37 1.01 -5.77 -8.75
N CYS A 38 1.29 -4.72 -7.96
CA CYS A 38 1.18 -4.80 -6.51
C CYS A 38 -0.27 -4.99 -6.04
N VAL A 39 -1.24 -4.32 -6.65
CA VAL A 39 -2.67 -4.51 -6.29
C VAL A 39 -3.17 -5.92 -6.64
N ALA A 40 -2.67 -6.50 -7.74
CA ALA A 40 -2.99 -7.87 -8.14
C ALA A 40 -2.37 -8.91 -7.20
N ASP A 41 -1.22 -8.60 -6.60
CA ASP A 41 -0.58 -9.43 -5.58
C ASP A 41 -1.19 -9.17 -4.20
N GLY A 42 -1.96 -10.14 -3.69
CA GLY A 42 -2.64 -10.02 -2.39
C GLY A 42 -1.71 -9.82 -1.19
N SER A 43 -0.42 -10.11 -1.34
CA SER A 43 0.61 -9.94 -0.30
C SER A 43 1.37 -8.62 -0.39
N CYS A 44 1.26 -7.92 -1.53
CA CYS A 44 1.96 -6.67 -1.74
C CYS A 44 1.27 -5.51 -1.00
N GLN A 45 2.06 -4.75 -0.26
CA GLN A 45 1.63 -3.55 0.45
C GLN A 45 2.23 -2.28 -0.16
N SER A 46 3.40 -2.38 -0.78
CA SER A 46 4.04 -1.28 -1.48
C SER A 46 4.97 -1.74 -2.60
N VAL A 47 5.40 -0.82 -3.46
CA VAL A 47 6.32 -1.09 -4.56
C VAL A 47 7.29 0.07 -4.74
N ASN A 48 8.56 -0.25 -4.94
CA ASN A 48 9.59 0.72 -5.33
C ASN A 48 9.69 0.72 -6.86
N CYS A 49 9.40 1.83 -7.51
CA CYS A 49 9.41 1.97 -8.96
C CYS A 49 10.65 2.74 -9.39
N LYS A 50 11.49 2.16 -10.24
CA LYS A 50 12.64 2.87 -10.81
C LYS A 50 12.19 3.74 -11.98
N THR A 51 12.29 5.06 -11.82
CA THR A 51 11.78 6.05 -12.78
C THR A 51 12.88 6.68 -13.63
N ALA A 52 14.13 6.63 -13.17
CA ALA A 52 15.29 7.18 -13.85
C ALA A 52 16.52 6.24 -13.79
N GLY A 53 17.54 6.54 -14.59
CA GLY A 53 18.79 5.77 -14.63
C GLY A 53 18.68 4.41 -15.34
N ILE A 54 19.70 3.57 -15.12
CA ILE A 54 19.78 2.23 -15.71
C ILE A 54 18.76 1.30 -15.05
N GLY A 55 17.97 0.58 -15.85
CA GLY A 55 16.92 -0.30 -15.33
C GLY A 55 15.62 0.44 -14.98
N LYS A 56 15.36 1.59 -15.62
CA LYS A 56 14.04 2.23 -15.59
C LYS A 56 12.93 1.22 -15.92
N GLY A 57 11.83 1.29 -15.18
CA GLY A 57 10.71 0.35 -15.30
C GLY A 57 10.80 -0.87 -14.39
N LEU A 58 11.90 -1.03 -13.63
CA LEU A 58 11.99 -2.07 -12.60
C LEU A 58 11.10 -1.71 -11.40
N CYS A 59 10.25 -2.65 -11.02
CA CYS A 59 9.37 -2.60 -9.86
C CYS A 59 9.87 -3.59 -8.80
N GLY A 60 10.21 -3.12 -7.60
CA GLY A 60 10.47 -3.98 -6.45
C GLY A 60 9.24 -4.08 -5.56
N LEU A 61 8.52 -5.21 -5.59
CA LEU A 61 7.34 -5.44 -4.76
C LEU A 61 7.73 -5.70 -3.31
N ASN A 62 7.00 -5.10 -2.37
CA ASN A 62 7.25 -5.18 -0.94
C ASN A 62 5.98 -5.56 -0.19
N SER A 63 6.12 -6.42 0.82
CA SER A 63 5.05 -6.81 1.74
C SER A 63 4.88 -5.86 2.92
N LYS A 64 5.55 -4.71 2.92
CA LYS A 64 5.47 -3.68 3.96
C LYS A 64 5.41 -2.30 3.34
N THR A 65 4.97 -1.32 4.10
CA THR A 65 5.02 0.11 3.74
C THR A 65 6.16 0.84 4.43
N LEU A 66 6.45 2.06 3.98
CA LEU A 66 7.33 3.00 4.68
C LEU A 66 6.82 3.39 6.08
N GLN A 67 5.55 3.17 6.44
CA GLN A 67 5.07 3.43 7.80
C GLN A 67 5.29 2.26 8.76
N GLU A 68 5.35 1.02 8.25
CA GLU A 68 5.45 -0.20 9.10
C GLU A 68 6.89 -0.43 9.59
N ALA A 69 7.57 0.68 9.83
CA ALA A 69 8.96 0.85 9.52
C ALA A 69 9.86 1.38 10.58
N SER A 70 10.92 0.63 10.88
CA SER A 70 12.08 1.26 11.50
C SER A 70 12.71 2.23 10.50
N GLU A 71 13.03 3.43 10.96
CA GLU A 71 13.68 4.48 10.17
C GLU A 71 14.93 3.98 9.42
N ASP A 72 15.61 2.96 9.96
CA ASP A 72 16.81 2.30 9.39
C ASP A 72 16.63 1.67 8.00
N TYR A 73 15.41 1.61 7.48
CA TYR A 73 15.15 1.08 6.15
C TYR A 73 14.51 2.07 5.19
N GLU A 74 14.17 3.29 5.63
CA GLU A 74 13.81 4.33 4.67
C GLU A 74 15.11 4.87 4.05
N GLU A 75 15.25 4.72 2.74
CA GLU A 75 16.40 5.30 2.03
C GLU A 75 15.92 6.36 1.04
N THR A 76 16.68 7.45 0.92
CA THR A 76 16.40 8.49 -0.07
C THR A 76 17.13 8.17 -1.36
N ASN A 77 16.39 7.92 -2.43
CA ASN A 77 16.95 7.67 -3.76
C ASN A 77 16.07 8.32 -4.84
N LEU A 78 16.60 9.32 -5.53
CA LEU A 78 15.90 10.12 -6.53
C LEU A 78 15.59 9.34 -7.83
N GLU A 79 16.25 8.21 -8.07
CA GLU A 79 15.92 7.35 -9.21
C GLU A 79 14.64 6.55 -9.00
N PHE A 80 14.06 6.60 -7.81
CA PHE A 80 12.92 5.79 -7.43
C PHE A 80 11.77 6.60 -6.85
N ASN A 81 10.58 6.07 -7.08
CA ASN A 81 9.36 6.48 -6.42
C ASN A 81 8.75 5.30 -5.67
N HIS A 82 8.29 5.55 -4.45
CA HIS A 82 7.62 4.54 -3.64
C HIS A 82 6.11 4.69 -3.74
N LEU A 83 5.40 3.62 -4.11
CA LEU A 83 3.94 3.56 -4.12
C LEU A 83 3.47 2.59 -3.03
N HIS A 84 2.49 2.97 -2.22
CA HIS A 84 1.85 2.03 -1.27
C HIS A 84 0.35 1.94 -1.49
N VAL A 85 -0.21 0.77 -1.21
CA VAL A 85 -1.62 0.46 -1.42
C VAL A 85 -2.43 0.94 -0.22
N ILE A 86 -3.33 1.88 -0.45
CA ILE A 86 -4.35 2.30 0.51
C ILE A 86 -5.61 1.46 0.26
N LYS A 87 -5.88 0.54 1.19
CA LYS A 87 -7.14 -0.21 1.21
C LYS A 87 -8.23 0.70 1.80
N LYS A 88 -9.17 1.16 0.97
CA LYS A 88 -10.37 1.84 1.49
C LYS A 88 -11.24 0.82 2.21
N VAL A 89 -11.12 0.78 3.54
CA VAL A 89 -12.11 0.11 4.38
C VAL A 89 -13.36 0.98 4.29
N ARG A 90 -14.39 0.54 3.55
CA ARG A 90 -15.72 1.14 3.70
C ARG A 90 -16.08 0.91 5.18
N LYS A 91 -16.12 1.97 5.98
CA LYS A 91 -16.65 1.98 7.35
C LYS A 91 -18.14 1.59 7.29
N LEU A 92 -18.46 0.34 6.98
CA LEU A 92 -19.78 -0.22 7.19
C LEU A 92 -19.94 -0.69 8.65
N ILE A 93 -18.86 -0.69 9.43
CA ILE A 93 -18.84 -1.24 10.79
C ILE A 93 -19.25 -0.20 11.84
N ILE A 94 -18.92 1.10 11.67
CA ILE A 94 -19.26 2.11 12.71
C ILE A 94 -20.77 2.39 12.77
N ILE A 95 -21.47 2.40 11.63
CA ILE A 95 -22.92 2.64 11.62
C ILE A 95 -23.69 1.45 12.23
N LEU A 96 -23.21 0.21 12.04
CA LEU A 96 -23.83 -0.97 12.66
C LEU A 96 -23.71 -0.92 14.19
N TYR A 97 -22.53 -0.60 14.74
CA TYR A 97 -22.36 -0.48 16.19
C TYR A 97 -23.21 0.66 16.79
N CYS A 98 -23.36 1.80 16.12
CA CYS A 98 -24.23 2.88 16.58
C CYS A 98 -25.73 2.56 16.50
N CYS A 99 -26.17 1.68 15.59
CA CYS A 99 -27.56 1.21 15.52
C CYS A 99 -27.86 0.14 16.57
N MET A 100 -26.96 -0.82 16.79
CA MET A 100 -27.17 -1.88 17.79
C MET A 100 -27.09 -1.35 19.24
N ALA A 101 -26.39 -0.24 19.47
CA ALA A 101 -26.28 0.37 20.80
C ALA A 101 -27.52 1.20 21.21
N ARG A 102 -28.48 1.44 20.31
CA ARG A 102 -29.64 2.32 20.58
C ARG A 102 -30.91 1.57 21.01
N GLU A 103 -30.91 0.24 21.04
CA GLU A 103 -32.08 -0.59 21.39
C GLU A 103 -32.00 -1.23 22.80
N GLN A 104 -31.03 -0.87 23.65
CA GLN A 104 -30.87 -1.43 25.01
C GLN A 104 -31.11 -0.43 26.16
N GLU A 105 -31.82 0.69 25.92
CA GLU A 105 -32.33 1.56 26.99
C GLU A 105 -33.86 1.69 26.91
N SER A 106 -34.57 0.66 27.36
CA SER A 106 -35.97 0.78 27.78
C SER A 106 -36.30 -0.24 28.87
N SER A 107 -35.61 -0.11 30.01
CA SER A 107 -36.13 -0.45 31.34
C SER A 107 -35.08 -0.09 32.40
N CYS A 108 -35.04 1.18 32.80
CA CYS A 108 -34.56 1.56 34.12
C CYS A 108 -35.48 2.68 34.63
N LEU A 109 -36.28 2.31 35.64
CA LEU A 109 -37.33 3.04 36.37
C LEU A 109 -38.65 3.27 35.65
#